data_AF-A0A9E5V179-F1
#
_entry.id   AF-A0A9E5V179-F1
#
_cell.length_a   1.000
_cell.length_b   1.000
_cell.length_c   1.000
_cell.angle_alpha   90.00
_cell.angle_beta   90.00
_cell.angle_gamma   90.00
#
_symmetry.space_group_name_H-M   'P 1'
#
loop_
_entity.id
_entity.type
_entity.pdbx_description
1 polymer ?
#
loop_
_entity_poly.entity_id
_entity_poly.type
_entity_poly.pdbx_seq_one_letter_code
_entity_poly.pdbx_strand_id
1 'polypeptide(L)'
;GEVVFSRQEALTVAERIGYPVAVKPVVGHKGIGVTAAVQDEDELKIAFERAVGAIAENDPIRIIVEASISGADFRLLCVNGRFVAATERRPASVTGDGNSTIFELIQRENRTPARIDTPTSPLGKIKLDDAMENYLEEQGLTLDSVLEEDRTIYLRKVANLSAGGLSIDATPAIHPDNVILAQDVAQHFRLTCLGIDLITRDLSQSWKNGGLSIIEINAAPGIYMHLNPAIGESVDVTSHILHTFFESSSPARIPIISFNRVSVQELQEIIDHILLQRPDWVIGAVCRDTVFVNRAEKGLHSEYNANVQNLLRNPKLDLLIVEYREDALEREGMFYFGSNLVVLDNPTEYEMMLSRDVFEDSTVVIRREDNISISRKGLMEQYQLGSAEPFSRAYLKELATVL
;
A
#
# COMPACT_ATOMS: atom_id res chain seq x y z
N GLY A 1 1.75 31.04 9.60
CA GLY A 1 0.33 31.41 9.54
C GLY A 1 -0.35 31.05 10.84
N GLU A 2 -1.64 31.33 10.95
CA GLU A 2 -2.48 30.99 12.10
C GLU A 2 -3.82 30.41 11.65
N VAL A 3 -4.44 29.61 12.52
CA VAL A 3 -5.82 29.17 12.36
C VAL A 3 -6.75 30.27 12.88
N VAL A 4 -7.68 30.69 12.04
CA VAL A 4 -8.69 31.71 12.31
C VAL A 4 -10.10 31.11 12.17
N PHE A 5 -11.04 31.70 12.89
CA PHE A 5 -12.43 31.25 12.98
C PHE A 5 -13.42 32.28 12.44
N SER A 6 -12.95 33.50 12.17
CA SER A 6 -13.77 34.59 11.64
C SER A 6 -13.00 35.43 10.61
N ARG A 7 -13.74 36.12 9.76
CA ARG A 7 -13.17 37.03 8.76
C ARG A 7 -12.35 38.16 9.39
N GLN A 8 -12.77 38.65 10.56
CA GLN A 8 -12.06 39.72 11.27
C GLN A 8 -10.70 39.24 11.79
N GLU A 9 -10.64 38.01 12.29
CA GLU A 9 -9.38 37.37 12.66
C GLU A 9 -8.50 37.18 11.42
N ALA A 10 -9.07 36.72 10.29
CA ALA A 10 -8.33 36.56 9.04
C ALA A 10 -7.64 37.87 8.61
N LEU A 11 -8.34 39.00 8.67
CA LEU A 11 -7.78 40.33 8.38
C LEU A 11 -6.63 40.67 9.31
N THR A 12 -6.83 40.50 10.62
CA THR A 12 -5.82 40.78 11.65
C THR A 12 -4.55 39.94 11.43
N VAL A 13 -4.72 38.66 11.08
CA VAL A 13 -3.61 37.75 10.79
C VAL A 13 -2.91 38.15 9.50
N ALA A 14 -3.65 38.48 8.44
CA ALA A 14 -3.09 38.89 7.15
C ALA A 14 -2.28 40.20 7.24
N GLU A 15 -2.79 41.21 7.95
CA GLU A 15 -2.08 42.47 8.20
C GLU A 15 -0.76 42.25 8.94
N ARG A 16 -0.74 41.33 9.92
CA ARG A 16 0.46 41.00 10.68
C ARG A 16 1.49 40.21 9.86
N ILE A 17 1.03 39.29 9.00
CA ILE A 17 1.91 38.51 8.11
C ILE A 17 2.47 39.40 6.99
N GLY A 18 1.65 40.31 6.46
CA GLY A 18 1.88 41.02 5.22
C GLY A 18 1.43 40.22 3.99
N TYR A 19 0.90 40.94 3.00
CA TYR A 19 0.50 40.33 1.73
C TYR A 19 1.72 40.04 0.83
N PRO A 20 1.67 39.00 -0.03
CA PRO A 20 0.51 38.14 -0.27
C PRO A 20 0.36 36.99 0.74
N VAL A 21 -0.89 36.62 1.02
CA VAL A 21 -1.24 35.48 1.90
C VAL A 21 -1.96 34.36 1.14
N ALA A 22 -1.93 33.16 1.72
CA ALA A 22 -2.73 32.03 1.29
C ALA A 22 -3.83 31.74 2.33
N VAL A 23 -5.02 31.45 1.85
CA VAL A 23 -6.20 31.15 2.65
C VAL A 23 -6.70 29.75 2.30
N LYS A 24 -6.80 28.86 3.29
CA LYS A 24 -7.25 27.47 3.07
C LYS A 24 -8.00 26.90 4.28
N PRO A 25 -8.97 26.01 4.09
CA PRO A 25 -9.54 25.25 5.20
C PRO A 25 -8.46 24.43 5.92
N VAL A 26 -8.61 24.24 7.24
CA VAL A 26 -7.72 23.35 8.02
C VAL A 26 -7.85 21.90 7.56
N VAL A 27 -9.06 21.48 7.18
CA VAL A 27 -9.35 20.13 6.68
C VAL A 27 -9.81 20.28 5.24
N GLY A 28 -9.15 19.60 4.31
CA GLY A 28 -9.47 19.66 2.90
C GLY A 28 -8.68 18.64 2.09
N HIS A 29 -9.02 18.50 0.81
CA HIS A 29 -8.30 17.66 -0.14
C HIS A 29 -8.39 18.28 -1.54
N LYS A 30 -7.45 17.91 -2.43
CA LYS A 30 -7.42 18.34 -3.86
C LYS A 30 -7.43 19.86 -4.09
N GLY A 31 -7.02 20.66 -3.11
CA GLY A 31 -6.99 22.12 -3.21
C GLY A 31 -8.37 22.80 -3.17
N ILE A 32 -9.42 22.08 -2.76
CA ILE A 32 -10.76 22.67 -2.65
C ILE A 32 -10.76 23.72 -1.52
N GLY A 33 -11.29 24.91 -1.82
CA GLY A 33 -11.31 26.04 -0.87
C GLY A 33 -9.96 26.75 -0.69
N VAL A 34 -8.91 26.34 -1.40
CA VAL A 34 -7.58 26.97 -1.31
C VAL A 34 -7.52 28.16 -2.26
N THR A 35 -7.18 29.34 -1.72
CA THR A 35 -6.87 30.54 -2.50
C THR A 35 -5.46 30.99 -2.15
N ALA A 36 -4.54 30.88 -3.12
CA ALA A 36 -3.16 31.33 -2.97
C ALA A 36 -2.98 32.74 -3.54
N ALA A 37 -1.91 33.41 -3.13
CA ALA A 37 -1.50 34.73 -3.62
C ALA A 37 -2.56 35.84 -3.50
N VAL A 38 -3.33 35.83 -2.39
CA VAL A 38 -4.25 36.92 -2.03
C VAL A 38 -3.43 38.18 -1.78
N GLN A 39 -3.73 39.28 -2.49
CA GLN A 39 -2.92 40.50 -2.53
C GLN A 39 -3.39 41.59 -1.56
N ASP A 40 -4.67 41.61 -1.23
CA ASP A 40 -5.26 42.67 -0.42
C ASP A 40 -6.47 42.19 0.40
N GLU A 41 -7.04 43.13 1.15
CA GLU A 41 -8.18 42.88 2.03
C GLU A 41 -9.44 42.44 1.27
N ASP A 42 -9.69 42.96 0.08
CA ASP A 42 -10.91 42.63 -0.66
C ASP A 42 -10.82 41.24 -1.27
N GLU A 43 -9.66 40.87 -1.81
CA GLU A 43 -9.35 39.49 -2.19
C GLU A 43 -9.42 38.55 -0.98
N LEU A 44 -8.96 38.98 0.20
CA LEU A 44 -8.99 38.16 1.41
C LEU A 44 -10.43 37.82 1.83
N LYS A 45 -11.36 38.78 1.74
CA LYS A 45 -12.78 38.54 2.04
C LYS A 45 -13.34 37.45 1.13
N ILE A 46 -13.10 37.54 -0.18
CA ILE A 46 -13.57 36.57 -1.16
C ILE A 46 -12.94 35.19 -0.91
N ALA A 47 -11.62 35.16 -0.67
CA ALA A 47 -10.88 33.95 -0.37
C ALA A 47 -11.39 33.25 0.90
N PHE A 48 -11.72 34.01 1.94
CA PHE A 48 -12.27 33.50 3.19
C PHE A 48 -13.64 32.87 2.98
N GLU A 49 -14.57 33.56 2.30
CA GLU A 49 -15.91 33.00 2.02
C GLU A 49 -15.82 31.72 1.17
N ARG A 50 -14.91 31.68 0.19
CA ARG A 50 -14.65 30.48 -0.60
C ARG A 50 -14.13 29.32 0.25
N ALA A 51 -13.25 29.61 1.21
CA ALA A 51 -12.74 28.59 2.15
C ALA A 51 -13.85 28.12 3.10
N VAL A 52 -14.73 29.01 3.59
CA VAL A 52 -15.90 28.64 4.40
C VAL A 52 -16.84 27.74 3.61
N GLY A 53 -17.16 28.09 2.37
CA GLY A 53 -18.05 27.31 1.50
C GLY A 53 -17.51 25.91 1.14
N ALA A 54 -16.22 25.65 1.35
CA ALA A 54 -15.61 24.34 1.19
C ALA A 54 -15.71 23.44 2.43
N ILE A 55 -16.10 24.00 3.59
CA ILE A 55 -16.29 23.27 4.85
C ILE A 55 -17.72 22.72 4.87
N ALA A 56 -17.90 21.49 5.35
CA ALA A 56 -19.23 20.90 5.47
C ALA A 56 -20.10 21.70 6.46
N GLU A 57 -21.40 21.83 6.20
CA GLU A 57 -22.31 22.71 6.95
C GLU A 57 -22.30 22.49 8.48
N ASN A 58 -22.00 21.28 8.93
CA ASN A 58 -21.98 20.92 10.36
C ASN A 58 -20.58 20.96 11.00
N ASP A 59 -19.54 21.28 10.24
CA ASP A 59 -18.17 21.32 10.74
C ASP A 59 -17.80 22.73 11.22
N PRO A 60 -16.96 22.84 12.27
CA PRO A 60 -16.53 24.14 12.76
C PRO A 60 -15.64 24.85 11.72
N ILE A 61 -15.92 26.13 11.48
CA ILE A 61 -15.10 26.99 10.62
C ILE A 61 -13.69 27.06 11.20
N ARG A 62 -12.73 26.52 10.46
CA ARG A 62 -11.30 26.57 10.79
C ARG A 62 -10.54 26.81 9.51
N ILE A 63 -9.98 28.00 9.37
CA ILE A 63 -9.28 28.45 8.17
C ILE A 63 -7.86 28.82 8.55
N ILE A 64 -6.88 28.45 7.74
CA ILE A 64 -5.48 28.84 7.88
C ILE A 64 -5.27 30.08 7.02
N VAL A 65 -4.70 31.13 7.62
CA VAL A 65 -4.12 32.28 6.91
C VAL A 65 -2.62 32.25 7.11
N GLU A 66 -1.87 32.11 6.02
CA GLU A 66 -0.42 31.97 6.03
C GLU A 66 0.26 32.79 4.93
N ALA A 67 1.58 33.00 5.04
CA ALA A 67 2.32 33.68 3.98
C ALA A 67 2.24 32.87 2.68
N SER A 68 1.94 33.52 1.57
CA SER A 68 1.91 32.85 0.26
C SER A 68 3.33 32.68 -0.26
N ILE A 69 3.76 31.43 -0.44
CA ILE A 69 5.09 31.12 -0.97
C ILE A 69 5.02 30.94 -2.48
N SER A 70 5.95 31.55 -3.21
CA SER A 70 6.10 31.38 -4.66
C SER A 70 7.26 30.46 -5.02
N GLY A 71 7.06 29.63 -6.04
CA GLY A 71 8.05 28.68 -6.52
C GLY A 71 7.37 27.55 -7.32
N ALA A 72 8.16 26.57 -7.72
CA ALA A 72 7.65 25.33 -8.27
C ALA A 72 7.14 24.42 -7.15
N ASP A 73 6.10 23.66 -7.45
CA ASP A 73 5.47 22.70 -6.55
C ASP A 73 6.17 21.34 -6.71
N PHE A 74 6.70 20.81 -5.60
CA PHE A 74 7.29 19.49 -5.55
C PHE A 74 6.62 18.61 -4.51
N ARG A 75 6.61 17.31 -4.79
CA ARG A 75 6.27 16.28 -3.83
C ARG A 75 7.43 15.32 -3.66
N LEU A 76 7.90 15.18 -2.43
CA LEU A 76 8.85 14.16 -2.03
C LEU A 76 8.10 12.95 -1.45
N LEU A 77 8.58 11.75 -1.73
CA LEU A 77 8.07 10.52 -1.17
C LEU A 77 9.14 9.88 -0.30
N CYS A 78 8.76 9.58 0.94
CA CYS A 78 9.56 8.78 1.85
C CYS A 78 8.84 7.47 2.17
N VAL A 79 9.61 6.37 2.23
CA VAL A 79 9.14 5.06 2.63
C VAL A 79 10.01 4.55 3.77
N ASN A 80 9.38 4.14 4.87
CA ASN A 80 10.04 3.65 6.07
C ASN A 80 11.17 4.57 6.58
N GLY A 81 10.90 5.88 6.62
CA GLY A 81 11.86 6.89 7.07
C GLY A 81 13.01 7.21 6.10
N ARG A 82 12.97 6.68 4.87
CA ARG A 82 13.98 6.94 3.82
C ARG A 82 13.35 7.65 2.64
N PHE A 83 14.08 8.59 2.05
CA PHE A 83 13.67 9.23 0.80
C PHE A 83 13.72 8.21 -0.34
N VAL A 84 12.72 8.25 -1.22
CA VAL A 84 12.62 7.35 -2.38
C VAL A 84 12.51 8.11 -3.69
N ALA A 85 11.64 9.12 -3.76
CA ALA A 85 11.33 9.80 -5.02
C ALA A 85 10.99 11.28 -4.81
N ALA A 86 11.20 12.08 -5.85
CA ALA A 86 10.72 13.45 -5.93
C ALA A 86 10.02 13.70 -7.27
N THR A 87 8.95 14.49 -7.25
CA THR A 87 8.21 14.85 -8.46
C THR A 87 7.89 16.34 -8.44
N GLU A 88 8.25 17.06 -9.50
CA GLU A 88 7.71 18.40 -9.76
C GLU A 88 6.30 18.25 -10.32
N ARG A 89 5.36 19.02 -9.79
CA ARG A 89 3.98 19.10 -10.28
C ARG A 89 3.79 20.44 -10.95
N ARG A 90 3.39 20.43 -12.22
CA ARG A 90 3.00 21.65 -12.94
C ARG A 90 1.49 21.69 -13.16
N PRO A 91 0.84 22.86 -13.04
CA PRO A 91 -0.56 23.01 -13.43
C PRO A 91 -0.76 22.65 -14.90
N ALA A 92 -2.00 22.30 -15.25
CA ALA A 92 -2.38 22.10 -16.65
C ALA A 92 -2.07 23.36 -17.46
N SER A 93 -1.55 23.20 -18.67
CA SER A 93 -1.17 24.30 -19.56
C SER A 93 -1.48 23.95 -21.01
N VAL A 94 -1.59 24.98 -21.84
CA VAL A 94 -1.64 24.86 -23.31
C VAL A 94 -0.70 25.88 -23.93
N THR A 95 -0.17 25.54 -25.10
CA THR A 95 0.72 26.40 -25.90
C THR A 95 0.01 26.80 -27.18
N GLY A 96 0.01 28.09 -27.49
CA GLY A 96 -0.60 28.64 -28.69
C GLY A 96 0.10 28.21 -29.97
N ASP A 97 -0.69 28.06 -31.03
CA ASP A 97 -0.24 27.85 -32.41
C ASP A 97 -0.64 29.03 -33.32
N GLY A 98 -1.01 30.17 -32.72
CA GLY A 98 -1.40 31.39 -33.42
C GLY A 98 -2.79 31.35 -34.06
N ASN A 99 -3.49 30.21 -34.07
CA ASN A 99 -4.72 30.03 -34.86
C ASN A 99 -5.87 29.37 -34.09
N SER A 100 -5.59 28.39 -33.24
CA SER A 100 -6.61 27.65 -32.48
C SER A 100 -7.01 28.35 -31.19
N THR A 101 -8.28 28.17 -30.80
CA THR A 101 -8.78 28.67 -29.51
C THR A 101 -8.23 27.83 -28.36
N ILE A 102 -8.21 28.37 -27.14
CA ILE A 102 -7.83 27.63 -25.93
C ILE A 102 -8.67 26.33 -25.81
N PHE A 103 -9.96 26.38 -26.10
CA PHE A 103 -10.83 25.19 -26.10
C PHE A 103 -10.34 24.11 -27.08
N GLU A 104 -9.99 24.50 -28.31
CA GLU A 104 -9.49 23.57 -29.33
C GLU A 104 -8.14 22.97 -28.94
N LEU A 105 -7.25 23.78 -28.36
CA LEU A 105 -5.96 23.32 -27.84
C LEU A 105 -6.15 22.28 -26.72
N ILE A 106 -7.06 22.54 -25.79
CA ILE A 106 -7.41 21.59 -24.71
C ILE A 106 -7.98 20.28 -25.28
N GLN A 107 -8.89 20.37 -26.25
CA GLN A 107 -9.45 19.19 -26.91
C GLN A 107 -8.38 18.37 -27.64
N ARG A 108 -7.42 19.03 -28.28
CA ARG A 108 -6.29 18.38 -28.94
C ARG A 108 -5.40 17.64 -27.93
N GLU A 109 -5.04 18.30 -26.83
CA GLU A 109 -4.27 17.70 -25.73
C GLU A 109 -4.99 16.47 -25.16
N ASN A 110 -6.29 16.59 -24.86
CA ASN A 110 -7.10 15.52 -24.28
C ASN A 110 -7.35 14.31 -25.20
N ARG A 111 -7.02 14.42 -26.50
CA ARG A 111 -7.05 13.30 -27.46
C ARG A 111 -5.74 12.52 -27.52
N THR A 112 -4.68 13.01 -26.86
CA THR A 112 -3.41 12.29 -26.82
C THR A 112 -3.55 10.97 -26.05
N PRO A 113 -2.92 9.87 -26.49
CA PRO A 113 -2.99 8.59 -25.77
C PRO A 113 -2.41 8.65 -24.35
N ALA A 114 -1.56 9.64 -24.07
CA ALA A 114 -0.98 9.86 -22.75
C ALA A 114 -1.99 10.41 -21.74
N ARG A 115 -3.11 11.02 -22.19
CA ARG A 115 -4.15 11.62 -21.34
C ARG A 115 -5.38 10.72 -21.23
N ILE A 116 -5.41 9.87 -20.19
CA ILE A 116 -6.54 8.98 -19.92
C ILE A 116 -7.00 9.20 -18.48
N ASP A 117 -8.32 9.18 -18.26
CA ASP A 117 -8.92 9.30 -16.92
C ASP A 117 -8.81 7.98 -16.14
N THR A 118 -7.61 7.43 -16.02
CA THR A 118 -7.29 6.28 -15.17
C THR A 118 -6.13 6.63 -14.23
N PRO A 119 -6.09 6.07 -13.00
CA PRO A 119 -4.99 6.32 -12.06
C PRO A 119 -3.61 5.88 -12.58
N THR A 120 -3.58 4.97 -13.55
CA THR A 120 -2.35 4.41 -14.14
C THR A 120 -1.81 5.23 -15.31
N SER A 121 -2.61 6.17 -15.83
CA SER A 121 -2.19 7.04 -16.93
C SER A 121 -1.15 8.06 -16.44
N PRO A 122 -0.14 8.39 -17.26
CA PRO A 122 0.84 9.40 -16.87
C PRO A 122 0.23 10.80 -16.77
N LEU A 123 -0.87 11.06 -17.49
CA LEU A 123 -1.58 12.33 -17.46
C LEU A 123 -3.09 12.12 -17.32
N GLY A 124 -3.72 12.88 -16.43
CA GLY A 124 -5.17 13.05 -16.45
C GLY A 124 -5.62 13.95 -17.61
N LYS A 125 -6.90 13.89 -17.97
CA LYS A 125 -7.45 14.89 -18.88
C LYS A 125 -7.52 16.26 -18.22
N ILE A 126 -7.27 17.28 -19.03
CA ILE A 126 -7.50 18.67 -18.71
C ILE A 126 -9.01 18.88 -18.58
N LYS A 127 -9.47 19.18 -17.37
CA LYS A 127 -10.90 19.35 -17.06
C LYS A 127 -11.33 20.79 -17.25
N LEU A 128 -12.37 20.99 -18.06
CA LEU A 128 -13.09 22.26 -18.17
C LEU A 128 -14.04 22.37 -16.97
N ASP A 129 -13.77 23.30 -16.07
CA ASP A 129 -14.62 23.62 -14.91
C ASP A 129 -14.49 25.10 -14.54
N ASP A 130 -15.37 25.56 -13.66
CA ASP A 130 -15.42 26.95 -13.21
C ASP A 130 -14.07 27.42 -12.66
N ALA A 131 -13.29 26.55 -12.02
CA ALA A 131 -11.99 26.95 -11.46
C ALA A 131 -10.95 27.25 -12.55
N MET A 132 -11.03 26.58 -13.71
CA MET A 132 -10.24 26.92 -14.88
C MET A 132 -10.73 28.21 -15.54
N GLU A 133 -12.05 28.34 -15.75
CA GLU A 133 -12.63 29.51 -16.42
C GLU A 133 -12.35 30.80 -15.64
N ASN A 134 -12.57 30.79 -14.31
CA ASN A 134 -12.23 31.92 -13.44
C ASN A 134 -10.74 32.30 -13.55
N TYR A 135 -9.83 31.32 -13.67
CA TYR A 135 -8.41 31.62 -13.79
C TYR A 135 -8.01 32.13 -15.19
N LEU A 136 -8.75 31.76 -16.23
CA LEU A 136 -8.58 32.38 -17.55
C LEU A 136 -9.06 33.83 -17.51
N GLU A 137 -10.20 34.11 -16.87
CA GLU A 137 -10.74 35.47 -16.73
C GLU A 137 -9.79 36.39 -15.96
N GLU A 138 -9.18 35.90 -14.88
CA GLU A 138 -8.11 36.63 -14.15
C GLU A 138 -6.91 36.98 -15.05
N GLN A 139 -6.63 36.17 -16.08
CA GLN A 139 -5.59 36.41 -17.07
C GLN A 139 -6.07 37.29 -18.25
N GLY A 140 -7.34 37.72 -18.24
CA GLY A 140 -7.97 38.45 -19.34
C GLY A 140 -8.23 37.59 -20.58
N LEU A 141 -8.40 36.27 -20.40
CA LEU A 141 -8.60 35.28 -21.44
C LEU A 141 -9.94 34.55 -21.27
N THR A 142 -10.40 33.93 -22.35
CA THR A 142 -11.59 33.07 -22.38
C THR A 142 -11.26 31.79 -23.17
N LEU A 143 -12.14 30.79 -23.11
CA LEU A 143 -11.98 29.57 -23.91
C LEU A 143 -11.92 29.83 -25.43
N ASP A 144 -12.53 30.91 -25.90
CA ASP A 144 -12.52 31.34 -27.31
C ASP A 144 -11.29 32.18 -27.70
N SER A 145 -10.44 32.53 -26.74
CA SER A 145 -9.23 33.30 -27.01
C SER A 145 -8.23 32.47 -27.82
N VAL A 146 -7.58 33.10 -28.80
CA VAL A 146 -6.48 32.52 -29.58
C VAL A 146 -5.16 33.02 -29.00
N LEU A 147 -4.27 32.09 -28.67
CA LEU A 147 -2.95 32.39 -28.13
C LEU A 147 -1.96 32.63 -29.26
N GLU A 148 -1.07 33.60 -29.07
CA GLU A 148 0.10 33.79 -29.93
C GLU A 148 0.91 32.49 -30.04
N GLU A 149 1.55 32.26 -31.18
CA GLU A 149 2.40 31.10 -31.39
C GLU A 149 3.49 31.03 -30.30
N ASP A 150 3.73 29.83 -29.78
CA ASP A 150 4.67 29.53 -28.69
C ASP A 150 4.33 30.14 -27.32
N ARG A 151 3.26 30.94 -27.20
CA ARG A 151 2.81 31.44 -25.90
C ARG A 151 2.15 30.32 -25.10
N THR A 152 2.78 29.94 -24.00
CA THR A 152 2.21 28.98 -23.03
C THR A 152 1.49 29.71 -21.91
N ILE A 153 0.27 29.26 -21.59
CA ILE A 153 -0.47 29.72 -20.42
C ILE A 153 -0.75 28.55 -19.48
N TYR A 154 -0.88 28.84 -18.19
CA TYR A 154 -1.42 27.90 -17.23
C TYR A 154 -2.94 28.05 -17.16
N LEU A 155 -3.62 26.91 -17.12
CA LEU A 155 -5.07 26.82 -17.02
C LEU A 155 -5.55 26.80 -15.57
N ARG A 156 -4.65 26.63 -14.60
CA ARG A 156 -4.96 26.61 -13.16
C ARG A 156 -3.83 27.21 -12.33
N LYS A 157 -4.15 27.75 -11.16
CA LYS A 157 -3.17 28.19 -10.14
C LYS A 157 -2.43 27.02 -9.48
N VAL A 158 -3.15 25.93 -9.18
CA VAL A 158 -2.64 24.80 -8.39
C VAL A 158 -2.32 23.60 -9.27
N ALA A 159 -1.20 22.93 -9.01
CA ALA A 159 -0.76 21.76 -9.74
C ALA A 159 -1.52 20.48 -9.31
N ASN A 160 -2.76 20.36 -9.77
CA ASN A 160 -3.58 19.17 -9.53
C ASN A 160 -3.51 18.19 -10.71
N LEU A 161 -2.82 17.07 -10.53
CA LEU A 161 -2.67 16.01 -11.54
C LEU A 161 -4.03 15.46 -12.02
N SER A 162 -5.02 15.35 -11.12
CA SER A 162 -6.36 14.86 -11.47
C SER A 162 -7.19 15.84 -12.31
N ALA A 163 -6.67 17.05 -12.54
CA ALA A 163 -7.27 18.09 -13.37
C ALA A 163 -6.39 18.44 -14.58
N GLY A 164 -5.51 17.51 -14.98
CA GLY A 164 -4.67 17.60 -16.17
C GLY A 164 -3.27 18.18 -15.93
N GLY A 165 -2.88 18.35 -14.67
CA GLY A 165 -1.52 18.72 -14.30
C GLY A 165 -0.48 17.68 -14.74
N LEU A 166 0.77 18.11 -14.80
CA LEU A 166 1.92 17.34 -15.28
C LEU A 166 2.79 16.91 -14.09
N SER A 167 3.20 15.65 -14.07
CA SER A 167 4.23 15.13 -13.17
C SER A 167 5.56 14.99 -13.89
N ILE A 168 6.62 15.57 -13.33
CA ILE A 168 7.99 15.47 -13.85
C ILE A 168 8.85 14.81 -12.78
N ASP A 169 9.55 13.74 -13.12
CA ASP A 169 10.52 13.15 -12.20
C ASP A 169 11.62 14.16 -11.87
N ALA A 170 11.73 14.47 -10.58
CA ALA A 170 12.71 15.39 -10.03
C ALA A 170 13.71 14.67 -9.11
N THR A 171 13.62 13.34 -9.01
CA THR A 171 14.45 12.51 -8.14
C THR A 171 15.95 12.68 -8.41
N PRO A 172 16.44 12.74 -9.67
CA PRO A 172 17.87 12.91 -9.93
C PRO A 172 18.39 14.32 -9.60
N ALA A 173 17.51 15.31 -9.55
CA ALA A 173 17.87 16.72 -9.40
C ALA A 173 17.89 17.20 -7.94
N ILE A 174 17.37 16.42 -7.00
CA ILE A 174 17.24 16.84 -5.60
C ILE A 174 18.60 17.04 -4.91
N HIS A 175 18.72 18.15 -4.19
CA HIS A 175 19.90 18.39 -3.36
C HIS A 175 19.98 17.43 -2.17
N PRO A 176 21.16 16.89 -1.79
CA PRO A 176 21.30 15.98 -0.65
C PRO A 176 20.79 16.52 0.70
N ASP A 177 20.94 17.83 0.95
CA ASP A 177 20.37 18.43 2.17
C ASP A 177 18.83 18.33 2.24
N ASN A 178 18.15 18.38 1.09
CA ASN A 178 16.70 18.26 1.01
C ASN A 178 16.26 16.80 1.23
N VAL A 179 17.07 15.84 0.77
CA VAL A 179 16.91 14.41 1.08
C VAL A 179 16.99 14.18 2.58
N ILE A 180 18.00 14.74 3.25
CA ILE A 180 18.16 14.61 4.71
C ILE A 180 16.96 15.21 5.43
N LEU A 181 16.53 16.42 5.06
CA LEU A 181 15.34 17.06 5.64
C LEU A 181 14.09 16.18 5.47
N ALA A 182 13.87 15.62 4.28
CA ALA A 182 12.73 14.75 4.02
C ALA A 182 12.73 13.51 4.91
N GLN A 183 13.90 12.91 5.12
CA GLN A 183 14.05 11.75 6.02
C GLN A 183 13.83 12.11 7.48
N ASP A 184 14.34 13.24 7.96
CA ASP A 184 14.12 13.71 9.33
C ASP A 184 12.62 13.91 9.60
N VAL A 185 11.91 14.53 8.65
CA VAL A 185 10.45 14.69 8.69
C VAL A 185 9.78 13.31 8.70
N ALA A 186 10.16 12.40 7.82
CA ALA A 186 9.58 11.06 7.75
C ALA A 186 9.76 10.25 9.04
N GLN A 187 10.94 10.34 9.66
CA GLN A 187 11.26 9.68 10.93
C GLN A 187 10.50 10.29 12.10
N HIS A 188 10.19 11.59 12.06
CA HIS A 188 9.37 12.24 13.07
C HIS A 188 7.94 11.67 13.08
N PHE A 189 7.32 11.53 11.90
CA PHE A 189 5.94 11.03 11.78
C PHE A 189 5.81 9.50 11.90
N ARG A 190 6.90 8.74 11.66
CA ARG A 190 6.94 7.26 11.78
C ARG A 190 5.86 6.55 10.95
N LEU A 191 5.59 7.07 9.75
CA LEU A 191 4.67 6.47 8.80
C LEU A 191 5.43 5.60 7.80
N THR A 192 4.82 4.48 7.38
CA THR A 192 5.42 3.60 6.37
C THR A 192 5.59 4.30 5.03
N CYS A 193 4.65 5.15 4.64
CA CYS A 193 4.69 5.93 3.41
C CYS A 193 4.26 7.36 3.72
N LEU A 194 5.08 8.34 3.32
CA LEU A 194 4.86 9.75 3.60
C LEU A 194 5.09 10.59 2.35
N GLY A 195 4.12 11.41 1.98
CA GLY A 195 4.30 12.47 0.99
C GLY A 195 4.61 13.79 1.68
N ILE A 196 5.59 14.53 1.18
CA ILE A 196 5.96 15.86 1.66
C ILE A 196 5.79 16.83 0.49
N ASP A 197 4.81 17.72 0.60
CA ASP A 197 4.56 18.75 -0.40
C ASP A 197 5.36 19.99 -0.01
N LEU A 198 6.12 20.52 -0.96
CA LEU A 198 6.95 21.69 -0.74
C LEU A 198 6.94 22.62 -1.94
N ILE A 199 7.21 23.89 -1.68
CA ILE A 199 7.42 24.90 -2.70
C ILE A 199 8.87 25.38 -2.60
N THR A 200 9.56 25.39 -3.74
CA THR A 200 10.90 26.00 -3.89
C THR A 200 11.10 26.46 -5.32
N ARG A 201 11.98 27.43 -5.53
CA ARG A 201 12.36 27.85 -6.90
C ARG A 201 13.21 26.81 -7.61
N ASP A 202 14.00 26.06 -6.86
CA ASP A 202 14.94 25.07 -7.37
C ASP A 202 15.18 23.98 -6.33
N LEU A 203 14.81 22.73 -6.65
CA LEU A 203 14.97 21.57 -5.78
C LEU A 203 16.45 21.11 -5.68
N SER A 204 17.29 21.55 -6.61
CA SER A 204 18.73 21.28 -6.63
C SER A 204 19.54 22.17 -5.68
N GLN A 205 18.91 23.18 -5.07
CA GLN A 205 19.52 24.00 -4.03
C GLN A 205 19.21 23.48 -2.64
N SER A 206 20.16 23.63 -1.72
CA SER A 206 19.96 23.30 -0.31
C SER A 206 18.90 24.20 0.34
N TRP A 207 17.96 23.59 1.07
CA TRP A 207 16.99 24.31 1.90
C TRP A 207 17.64 25.25 2.93
N LYS A 208 18.91 24.99 3.31
CA LYS A 208 19.68 25.83 4.25
C LYS A 208 19.94 27.23 3.71
N ASN A 209 19.91 27.41 2.39
CA ASN A 209 20.05 28.70 1.73
C ASN A 209 18.74 29.52 1.73
N GLY A 210 17.67 28.98 2.33
CA GLY A 210 16.33 29.54 2.29
C GLY A 210 15.59 29.23 0.98
N GLY A 211 14.32 29.60 0.93
CA GLY A 211 13.50 29.47 -0.28
C GLY A 211 12.79 28.13 -0.47
N LEU A 212 12.97 27.16 0.44
CA LEU A 212 12.15 25.95 0.51
C LEU A 212 11.12 26.08 1.63
N SER A 213 9.86 25.78 1.35
CA SER A 213 8.78 25.75 2.33
C SER A 213 8.00 24.45 2.23
N ILE A 214 7.88 23.71 3.33
CA ILE A 214 6.99 22.56 3.43
C ILE A 214 5.56 23.08 3.60
N ILE A 215 4.66 22.65 2.72
CA ILE A 215 3.27 23.12 2.65
C ILE A 215 2.30 22.13 3.30
N GLU A 216 2.52 20.83 3.10
CA GLU A 216 1.64 19.77 3.57
C GLU A 216 2.43 18.47 3.78
N ILE A 217 1.97 17.67 4.74
CA ILE A 217 2.44 16.30 4.98
C ILE A 217 1.27 15.34 4.76
N ASN A 218 1.45 14.38 3.87
CA ASN A 218 0.42 13.46 3.41
C ASN A 218 0.69 12.04 3.92
N ALA A 219 -0.20 11.49 4.75
CA ALA A 219 -0.07 10.14 5.32
C ALA A 219 -0.48 9.00 4.37
N ALA A 220 -1.23 9.32 3.31
CA ALA A 220 -1.64 8.40 2.25
C ALA A 220 -1.37 9.03 0.87
N PRO A 221 -0.09 9.23 0.50
CA PRO A 221 0.24 9.89 -0.75
C PRO A 221 -0.12 9.03 -1.96
N GLY A 222 -0.55 9.67 -3.05
CA GLY A 222 -0.65 8.99 -4.33
C GLY A 222 0.73 8.64 -4.87
N ILE A 223 0.95 7.39 -5.30
CA ILE A 223 2.27 6.90 -5.73
C ILE A 223 2.45 6.84 -7.25
N TYR A 224 1.36 6.85 -8.02
CA TYR A 224 1.39 6.64 -9.47
C TYR A 224 2.19 7.69 -10.22
N MET A 225 2.23 8.93 -9.74
CA MET A 225 3.02 10.00 -10.36
C MET A 225 4.53 9.73 -10.33
N HIS A 226 5.01 8.85 -9.45
CA HIS A 226 6.40 8.39 -9.41
C HIS A 226 6.61 7.15 -10.28
N LEU A 227 5.63 6.24 -10.36
CA LEU A 227 5.70 5.02 -11.18
C LEU A 227 5.57 5.31 -12.67
N ASN A 228 4.79 6.31 -13.04
CA ASN A 228 4.54 6.68 -14.43
C ASN A 228 4.48 8.21 -14.56
N PRO A 229 5.62 8.91 -14.41
CA PRO A 229 5.65 10.35 -14.59
C PRO A 229 5.38 10.70 -16.05
N ALA A 230 4.85 11.89 -16.29
CA ALA A 230 4.65 12.37 -17.65
C ALA A 230 5.95 12.76 -18.35
N ILE A 231 6.97 13.17 -17.59
CA ILE A 231 8.33 13.45 -18.06
C ILE A 231 9.34 12.87 -17.08
N GLY A 232 10.38 12.21 -17.60
CA GLY A 232 11.45 11.62 -16.80
C GLY A 232 11.27 10.12 -16.56
N GLU A 233 12.02 9.56 -15.62
CA GLU A 233 12.12 8.12 -15.42
C GLU A 233 11.15 7.61 -14.35
N SER A 234 10.68 6.38 -14.52
CA SER A 234 9.89 5.67 -13.52
C SER A 234 10.73 5.37 -12.28
N VAL A 235 10.18 5.63 -11.09
CA VAL A 235 10.77 5.24 -9.81
C VAL A 235 9.92 4.14 -9.18
N ASP A 236 10.52 2.97 -8.92
CA ASP A 236 9.85 1.82 -8.32
C ASP A 236 9.62 1.99 -6.81
N VAL A 237 8.70 2.89 -6.49
CA VAL A 237 8.26 3.17 -5.12
C VAL A 237 7.50 1.99 -4.51
N THR A 238 6.90 1.12 -5.34
CA THR A 238 6.09 -0.02 -4.87
C THR A 238 6.96 -1.06 -4.20
N SER A 239 8.09 -1.41 -4.81
CA SER A 239 9.03 -2.36 -4.20
C SER A 239 9.55 -1.86 -2.86
N HIS A 240 9.89 -0.57 -2.73
CA HIS A 240 10.29 0.02 -1.45
C HIS A 240 9.21 -0.12 -0.37
N ILE A 241 7.93 0.08 -0.72
CA ILE A 241 6.81 -0.09 0.21
C ILE A 241 6.67 -1.56 0.61
N LEU A 242 6.65 -2.48 -0.36
CA LEU A 242 6.49 -3.91 -0.10
C LEU A 242 7.63 -4.49 0.75
N HIS A 243 8.87 -4.06 0.52
CA HIS A 243 10.02 -4.46 1.33
C HIS A 243 9.93 -4.01 2.79
N THR A 244 9.06 -3.05 3.12
CA THR A 244 8.82 -2.68 4.52
C THR A 244 7.97 -3.73 5.25
N PHE A 245 7.16 -4.50 4.52
CA PHE A 245 6.28 -5.53 5.08
C PHE A 245 6.82 -6.95 4.90
N PHE A 246 7.61 -7.16 3.84
CA PHE A 246 8.14 -8.46 3.47
C PHE A 246 9.67 -8.39 3.38
N GLU A 247 10.33 -8.80 4.46
CA GLU A 247 11.80 -8.77 4.59
C GLU A 247 12.51 -9.68 3.57
N SER A 248 11.82 -10.70 3.07
CA SER A 248 12.33 -11.62 2.05
C SER A 248 11.23 -12.04 1.09
N SER A 249 11.63 -12.56 -0.06
CA SER A 249 10.75 -13.28 -0.98
C SER A 249 10.45 -14.71 -0.52
N SER A 250 10.88 -15.11 0.69
CA SER A 250 10.59 -16.44 1.21
C SER A 250 9.08 -16.62 1.34
N PRO A 251 8.55 -17.80 0.96
CA PRO A 251 7.14 -18.08 1.14
C PRO A 251 6.75 -17.87 2.61
N ALA A 252 5.79 -16.98 2.87
CA ALA A 252 5.23 -16.76 4.20
C ALA A 252 4.23 -17.86 4.62
N ARG A 253 4.11 -18.92 3.82
CA ARG A 253 3.23 -20.05 4.09
C ARG A 253 3.89 -20.91 5.17
N ILE A 254 3.11 -21.19 6.22
CA ILE A 254 3.54 -22.12 7.26
C ILE A 254 3.61 -23.55 6.72
N PRO A 255 4.55 -24.38 7.17
CA PRO A 255 4.52 -25.82 6.93
C PRO A 255 3.21 -26.47 7.44
N ILE A 256 2.70 -27.43 6.67
CA ILE A 256 1.50 -28.21 7.01
C ILE A 256 1.82 -29.71 6.99
N ILE A 257 1.39 -30.41 8.05
CA ILE A 257 1.47 -31.87 8.18
C ILE A 257 0.06 -32.44 8.26
N SER A 258 -0.29 -33.28 7.29
CA SER A 258 -1.63 -33.88 7.19
C SER A 258 -1.59 -35.36 7.56
N PHE A 259 -2.53 -35.78 8.39
CA PHE A 259 -2.79 -37.18 8.74
C PHE A 259 -4.18 -37.59 8.28
N ASN A 260 -4.40 -38.83 7.84
CA ASN A 260 -5.77 -39.36 7.79
C ASN A 260 -6.26 -39.82 9.17
N ARG A 261 -5.33 -40.18 10.04
CA ARG A 261 -5.57 -40.68 11.39
C ARG A 261 -4.39 -40.35 12.30
N VAL A 262 -4.67 -39.76 13.45
CA VAL A 262 -3.67 -39.53 14.51
C VAL A 262 -4.35 -39.49 15.87
N SER A 263 -3.81 -40.22 16.84
CA SER A 263 -4.33 -40.18 18.22
C SER A 263 -3.86 -38.94 18.97
N VAL A 264 -4.54 -38.59 20.06
CA VAL A 264 -4.13 -37.49 20.95
C VAL A 264 -2.70 -37.66 21.45
N GLN A 265 -2.31 -38.89 21.81
CA GLN A 265 -0.97 -39.17 22.31
C GLN A 265 0.09 -38.98 21.21
N GLU A 266 -0.13 -39.52 20.01
CA GLU A 266 0.78 -39.32 18.88
C GLU A 266 0.91 -37.84 18.53
N LEU A 267 -0.19 -37.10 18.55
CA LEU A 267 -0.19 -35.66 18.29
C LEU A 267 0.67 -34.90 19.29
N GLN A 268 0.56 -35.22 20.59
CA GLN A 268 1.40 -34.66 21.65
C GLN A 268 2.88 -35.01 21.45
N GLU A 269 3.19 -36.26 21.12
CA GLU A 269 4.56 -36.72 20.85
C GLU A 269 5.18 -35.97 19.66
N ILE A 270 4.41 -35.75 18.58
CA ILE A 270 4.86 -34.98 17.41
C ILE A 270 5.11 -33.53 17.80
N ILE A 271 4.19 -32.89 18.53
CA ILE A 271 4.34 -31.51 19.01
C ILE A 271 5.61 -31.38 19.85
N ASP A 272 5.83 -32.28 20.81
CA ASP A 272 7.00 -32.27 21.67
C ASP A 272 8.30 -32.50 20.88
N HIS A 273 8.28 -33.41 19.92
CA HIS A 273 9.42 -33.67 19.05
C HIS A 273 9.82 -32.43 18.23
N ILE A 274 8.84 -31.71 17.68
CA ILE A 274 9.10 -30.48 16.91
C ILE A 274 9.59 -29.36 17.82
N LEU A 275 8.94 -29.13 18.97
CA LEU A 275 9.33 -28.09 19.92
C LEU A 275 10.72 -28.31 20.53
N LEU A 276 11.20 -29.55 20.58
CA LEU A 276 12.58 -29.85 21.00
C LEU A 276 13.61 -29.24 20.02
N GLN A 277 13.28 -29.22 18.72
CA GLN A 277 14.16 -28.70 17.66
C GLN A 277 13.89 -27.22 17.36
N ARG A 278 12.65 -26.78 17.53
CA ARG A 278 12.14 -25.43 17.26
C ARG A 278 11.38 -24.89 18.48
N PRO A 279 12.09 -24.50 19.57
CA PRO A 279 11.45 -24.11 20.82
C PRO A 279 10.61 -22.82 20.72
N ASP A 280 10.90 -21.97 19.74
CA ASP A 280 10.22 -20.69 19.54
C ASP A 280 8.97 -20.79 18.64
N TRP A 281 8.70 -21.97 18.06
CA TRP A 281 7.56 -22.16 17.15
C TRP A 281 6.23 -22.27 17.90
N VAL A 282 5.18 -21.75 17.30
CA VAL A 282 3.79 -22.00 17.67
C VAL A 282 3.19 -23.03 16.71
N ILE A 283 2.92 -24.21 17.24
CA ILE A 283 2.33 -25.33 16.54
C ILE A 283 0.83 -25.35 16.84
N GLY A 284 0.02 -25.30 15.81
CA GLY A 284 -1.41 -25.56 15.88
C GLY A 284 -1.66 -26.98 15.43
N ALA A 285 -2.35 -27.76 16.24
CA ALA A 285 -2.61 -29.15 15.93
C ALA A 285 -4.08 -29.49 16.16
N VAL A 286 -4.68 -30.26 15.27
CA VAL A 286 -6.07 -30.72 15.43
C VAL A 286 -6.21 -32.17 15.00
N CYS A 287 -6.88 -32.95 15.85
CA CYS A 287 -7.40 -34.26 15.53
C CYS A 287 -8.89 -34.32 15.88
N ARG A 288 -9.51 -35.46 15.63
CA ARG A 288 -10.94 -35.66 15.88
C ARG A 288 -11.39 -35.43 17.33
N ASP A 289 -10.48 -35.60 18.28
CA ASP A 289 -10.81 -35.61 19.72
C ASP A 289 -10.41 -34.29 20.40
N THR A 290 -9.47 -33.53 19.83
CA THR A 290 -8.95 -32.32 20.49
C THR A 290 -8.22 -31.37 19.55
N VAL A 291 -8.01 -30.15 20.04
CA VAL A 291 -7.20 -29.11 19.41
C VAL A 291 -6.08 -28.71 20.38
N PHE A 292 -4.86 -28.57 19.88
CA PHE A 292 -3.74 -28.04 20.62
C PHE A 292 -3.19 -26.76 20.00
N VAL A 293 -2.69 -25.89 20.87
CA VAL A 293 -1.70 -24.87 20.52
C VAL A 293 -0.48 -25.12 21.41
N ASN A 294 0.62 -25.56 20.81
CA ASN A 294 1.75 -26.19 21.50
C ASN A 294 1.23 -27.28 22.45
N ARG A 295 1.61 -27.24 23.74
CA ARG A 295 1.18 -28.22 24.75
C ARG A 295 -0.19 -27.93 25.36
N ALA A 296 -0.82 -26.81 24.99
CA ALA A 296 -2.06 -26.37 25.60
C ALA A 296 -3.26 -26.86 24.79
N GLU A 297 -4.04 -27.75 25.40
CA GLU A 297 -5.33 -28.18 24.88
C GLU A 297 -6.32 -27.01 24.78
N LYS A 298 -7.13 -27.00 23.73
CA LYS A 298 -8.14 -25.99 23.40
C LYS A 298 -9.50 -26.67 23.20
N GLY A 299 -10.57 -25.89 23.26
CA GLY A 299 -11.91 -26.39 22.99
C GLY A 299 -12.05 -26.86 21.54
N LEU A 300 -12.57 -28.08 21.36
CA LEU A 300 -12.92 -28.63 20.06
C LEU A 300 -14.32 -28.14 19.65
N HIS A 301 -14.40 -27.46 18.51
CA HIS A 301 -15.65 -27.06 17.88
C HIS A 301 -16.31 -28.26 17.19
N SER A 302 -17.65 -28.32 17.21
CA SER A 302 -18.42 -29.42 16.62
C SER A 302 -18.29 -29.51 15.10
N GLU A 303 -18.14 -28.37 14.42
CA GLU A 303 -17.79 -28.32 13.00
C GLU A 303 -16.27 -28.43 12.86
N TYR A 304 -15.79 -29.50 12.22
CA TYR A 304 -14.38 -29.85 12.21
C TYR A 304 -13.51 -28.75 11.57
N ASN A 305 -13.89 -28.26 10.38
CA ASN A 305 -13.10 -27.25 9.66
C ASN A 305 -13.05 -25.89 10.36
N ALA A 306 -14.00 -25.58 11.26
CA ALA A 306 -13.91 -24.38 12.08
C ALA A 306 -12.67 -24.42 13.00
N ASN A 307 -12.26 -25.61 13.46
CA ASN A 307 -11.03 -25.77 14.25
C ASN A 307 -9.78 -25.45 13.42
N VAL A 308 -9.69 -25.99 12.21
CA VAL A 308 -8.57 -25.73 11.28
C VAL A 308 -8.49 -24.24 10.94
N GLN A 309 -9.63 -23.61 10.65
CA GLN A 309 -9.73 -22.16 10.42
C GLN A 309 -9.26 -21.33 11.61
N ASN A 310 -9.68 -21.71 12.82
CA ASN A 310 -9.30 -20.99 14.03
C ASN A 310 -7.80 -21.06 14.29
N LEU A 311 -7.16 -22.21 14.01
CA LEU A 311 -5.71 -22.34 14.06
C LEU A 311 -5.05 -21.44 13.02
N LEU A 312 -5.46 -21.52 11.74
CA LEU A 312 -4.88 -20.72 10.65
C LEU A 312 -5.05 -19.20 10.81
N ARG A 313 -6.03 -18.75 11.61
CA ARG A 313 -6.22 -17.33 11.97
C ARG A 313 -5.26 -16.85 13.06
N ASN A 314 -4.51 -17.73 13.71
CA ASN A 314 -3.53 -17.33 14.71
C ASN A 314 -2.30 -16.70 14.00
N PRO A 315 -2.04 -15.39 14.18
CA PRO A 315 -0.96 -14.68 13.47
C PRO A 315 0.45 -15.12 13.90
N LYS A 316 0.57 -15.91 14.96
CA LYS A 316 1.84 -16.46 15.43
C LYS A 316 2.07 -17.90 15.00
N LEU A 317 1.11 -18.53 14.31
CA LEU A 317 1.22 -19.93 13.92
C LEU A 317 2.43 -20.12 13.00
N ASP A 318 3.30 -21.07 13.34
CA ASP A 318 4.49 -21.41 12.56
C ASP A 318 4.34 -22.77 11.86
N LEU A 319 3.49 -23.67 12.36
CA LEU A 319 3.25 -24.99 11.77
C LEU A 319 1.83 -25.48 12.08
N LEU A 320 1.18 -26.10 11.09
CA LEU A 320 -0.14 -26.75 11.24
C LEU A 320 0.01 -28.28 11.17
N ILE A 321 -0.57 -28.98 12.14
CA ILE A 321 -0.78 -30.44 12.11
C ILE A 321 -2.28 -30.70 12.09
N VAL A 322 -2.75 -31.56 11.20
CA VAL A 322 -4.19 -31.71 10.98
C VAL A 322 -4.53 -33.13 10.56
N GLU A 323 -5.55 -33.69 11.19
CA GLU A 323 -6.21 -34.90 10.75
C GLU A 323 -7.28 -34.57 9.70
N TYR A 324 -7.41 -35.33 8.62
CA TYR A 324 -8.55 -35.28 7.71
C TYR A 324 -9.04 -36.68 7.44
N ARG A 325 -10.20 -36.98 8.02
CA ARG A 325 -10.90 -38.25 7.84
C ARG A 325 -11.83 -38.18 6.65
N GLU A 326 -12.18 -39.35 6.12
CA GLU A 326 -13.13 -39.51 5.01
C GLU A 326 -14.43 -38.70 5.19
N ASP A 327 -15.02 -38.71 6.38
CA ASP A 327 -16.28 -37.99 6.67
C ASP A 327 -16.15 -36.46 6.55
N ALA A 328 -15.01 -35.89 6.96
CA ALA A 328 -14.74 -34.47 6.81
C ALA A 328 -14.44 -34.12 5.35
N LEU A 329 -13.63 -34.95 4.67
CA LEU A 329 -13.26 -34.76 3.27
C LEU A 329 -14.48 -34.81 2.33
N GLU A 330 -15.38 -35.77 2.53
CA GLU A 330 -16.58 -35.92 1.70
C GLU A 330 -17.58 -34.77 1.88
N ARG A 331 -17.75 -34.28 3.12
CA ARG A 331 -18.78 -33.28 3.43
C ARG A 331 -18.34 -31.86 3.12
N GLU A 332 -17.12 -31.52 3.48
CA GLU A 332 -16.65 -30.14 3.51
C GLU A 332 -15.31 -29.93 2.78
N GLY A 333 -14.59 -31.01 2.49
CA GLY A 333 -13.24 -30.94 1.93
C GLY A 333 -12.22 -30.36 2.91
N MET A 334 -11.11 -29.87 2.36
CA MET A 334 -10.01 -29.27 3.11
C MET A 334 -10.04 -27.74 3.07
N PHE A 335 -9.49 -27.11 4.11
CA PHE A 335 -9.46 -25.64 4.23
C PHE A 335 -8.13 -24.99 3.84
N TYR A 336 -7.11 -25.77 3.52
CA TYR A 336 -5.84 -25.29 2.96
C TYR A 336 -5.53 -26.03 1.66
N PHE A 337 -4.47 -25.57 0.99
CA PHE A 337 -3.96 -26.15 -0.24
C PHE A 337 -2.54 -26.65 -0.01
N GLY A 338 -2.31 -27.93 -0.28
CA GLY A 338 -1.00 -28.57 -0.22
C GLY A 338 -0.52 -28.83 1.21
N SER A 339 0.15 -29.97 1.39
CA SER A 339 0.85 -30.33 2.63
C SER A 339 2.32 -30.59 2.36
N ASN A 340 3.20 -30.27 3.30
CA ASN A 340 4.63 -30.55 3.22
C ASN A 340 4.94 -32.01 3.59
N LEU A 341 4.16 -32.58 4.52
CA LEU A 341 4.21 -33.99 4.89
C LEU A 341 2.80 -34.54 4.97
N VAL A 342 2.56 -35.67 4.33
CA VAL A 342 1.30 -36.42 4.43
C VAL A 342 1.59 -37.80 5.00
N VAL A 343 0.88 -38.17 6.07
CA VAL A 343 1.01 -39.46 6.73
C VAL A 343 -0.33 -40.18 6.70
N LEU A 344 -0.39 -41.28 5.97
CA LEU A 344 -1.59 -42.08 5.78
C LEU A 344 -1.44 -43.46 6.40
N ASP A 345 -2.30 -43.76 7.36
CA ASP A 345 -2.41 -45.07 8.00
C ASP A 345 -3.62 -45.84 7.47
N ASN A 346 -3.37 -46.89 6.68
CA ASN A 346 -4.40 -47.73 6.06
C ASN A 346 -5.53 -46.90 5.40
N PRO A 347 -5.19 -45.97 4.49
CA PRO A 347 -6.15 -44.99 3.97
C PRO A 347 -7.21 -45.61 3.06
N THR A 348 -8.42 -45.04 3.12
CA THR A 348 -9.47 -45.27 2.12
C THR A 348 -9.14 -44.59 0.79
N GLU A 349 -9.90 -44.86 -0.27
CA GLU A 349 -9.71 -44.18 -1.56
C GLU A 349 -9.94 -42.66 -1.47
N TYR A 350 -10.85 -42.21 -0.59
CA TYR A 350 -11.09 -40.80 -0.36
C TYR A 350 -9.95 -40.14 0.43
N GLU A 351 -9.45 -40.80 1.47
CA GLU A 351 -8.31 -40.31 2.26
C GLU A 351 -7.02 -40.23 1.44
N MET A 352 -6.89 -41.07 0.38
CA MET A 352 -5.79 -40.96 -0.58
C MET A 352 -5.76 -39.62 -1.32
N MET A 353 -6.84 -38.82 -1.31
CA MET A 353 -6.82 -37.45 -1.86
C MET A 353 -5.79 -36.56 -1.16
N LEU A 354 -5.51 -36.78 0.13
CA LEU A 354 -4.47 -36.06 0.86
C LEU A 354 -3.09 -36.23 0.22
N SER A 355 -2.80 -37.41 -0.35
CA SER A 355 -1.52 -37.63 -1.05
C SER A 355 -1.44 -36.98 -2.42
N ARG A 356 -2.57 -36.50 -2.95
CA ARG A 356 -2.65 -35.80 -4.24
C ARG A 356 -2.58 -34.28 -4.08
N ASP A 357 -3.00 -33.76 -2.92
CA ASP A 357 -2.88 -32.34 -2.58
C ASP A 357 -1.60 -32.07 -1.79
N VAL A 358 -0.47 -32.14 -2.49
CA VAL A 358 0.87 -31.95 -1.93
C VAL A 358 1.68 -30.99 -2.79
N PHE A 359 2.65 -30.31 -2.18
CA PHE A 359 3.63 -29.52 -2.93
C PHE A 359 4.66 -30.42 -3.64
N GLU A 360 5.37 -29.88 -4.63
CA GLU A 360 6.37 -30.60 -5.42
C GLU A 360 7.46 -31.28 -4.57
N ASP A 361 7.89 -30.64 -3.48
CA ASP A 361 8.94 -31.12 -2.58
C ASP A 361 8.41 -31.89 -1.35
N SER A 362 7.15 -32.29 -1.36
CA SER A 362 6.52 -32.91 -0.19
C SER A 362 6.95 -34.36 0.02
N THR A 363 6.86 -34.80 1.26
CA THR A 363 7.03 -36.21 1.63
C THR A 363 5.66 -36.85 1.87
N VAL A 364 5.43 -38.03 1.32
CA VAL A 364 4.20 -38.81 1.54
C VAL A 364 4.58 -40.17 2.13
N VAL A 365 4.08 -40.46 3.33
CA VAL A 365 4.30 -41.71 4.06
C VAL A 365 2.98 -42.46 4.13
N ILE A 366 2.92 -43.67 3.58
CA ILE A 366 1.72 -44.51 3.56
C ILE A 366 2.01 -45.86 4.19
N ARG A 367 1.22 -46.25 5.19
CA ARG A 367 1.15 -47.60 5.73
C ARG A 367 -0.04 -48.35 5.16
N ARG A 368 0.21 -49.55 4.63
CA ARG A 368 -0.83 -50.55 4.28
C ARG A 368 -0.45 -51.86 4.93
N GLU A 369 -1.20 -52.25 5.95
CA GLU A 369 -0.83 -53.35 6.85
C GLU A 369 0.58 -53.12 7.42
N ASP A 370 1.53 -54.02 7.17
CA ASP A 370 2.92 -53.91 7.62
C ASP A 370 3.84 -53.22 6.58
N ASN A 371 3.32 -52.89 5.40
CA ASN A 371 4.10 -52.29 4.33
C ASN A 371 4.08 -50.76 4.43
N ILE A 372 5.27 -50.17 4.36
CA ILE A 372 5.48 -48.73 4.37
C ILE A 372 6.00 -48.30 3.02
N SER A 373 5.40 -47.25 2.47
CA SER A 373 5.86 -46.54 1.29
C SER A 373 6.14 -45.09 1.65
N ILE A 374 7.35 -44.63 1.36
CA ILE A 374 7.75 -43.22 1.50
C ILE A 374 8.05 -42.69 0.11
N SER A 375 7.39 -41.61 -0.29
CA SER A 375 7.60 -40.93 -1.56
C SER A 375 8.09 -39.50 -1.31
N ARG A 376 9.16 -39.10 -1.99
CA ARG A 376 9.75 -37.75 -1.93
C ARG A 376 10.42 -37.39 -3.26
N LYS A 377 10.14 -36.22 -3.83
CA LYS A 377 10.79 -35.71 -5.07
C LYS A 377 10.90 -36.74 -6.21
N GLY A 378 9.87 -37.57 -6.39
CA GLY A 378 9.83 -38.63 -7.41
C GLY A 378 10.57 -39.94 -7.06
N LEU A 379 11.24 -40.02 -5.91
CA LEU A 379 11.84 -41.26 -5.38
C LEU A 379 10.84 -41.96 -4.45
N MET A 380 10.73 -43.28 -4.59
CA MET A 380 9.93 -44.12 -3.69
C MET A 380 10.80 -45.16 -2.98
N GLU A 381 10.64 -45.23 -1.67
CA GLU A 381 11.25 -46.23 -0.80
C GLU A 381 10.15 -47.09 -0.19
N GLN A 382 10.35 -48.41 -0.19
CA GLN A 382 9.40 -49.36 0.38
C GLN A 382 10.12 -50.33 1.32
N TYR A 383 9.54 -50.54 2.49
CA TYR A 383 10.03 -51.52 3.47
C TYR A 383 8.87 -52.02 4.33
N GLN A 384 9.11 -53.14 5.03
CA GLN A 384 8.17 -53.69 6.00
C GLN A 384 8.59 -53.30 7.41
N LEU A 385 7.63 -52.82 8.20
CA LEU A 385 7.84 -52.62 9.64
C LEU A 385 7.86 -53.98 10.33
N GLY A 386 8.73 -54.13 11.34
CA GLY A 386 8.66 -55.28 12.24
C GLY A 386 7.33 -55.27 13.00
N SER A 387 6.80 -56.45 13.34
CA SER A 387 5.49 -56.62 14.00
C SER A 387 5.35 -55.92 15.37
N ALA A 388 6.45 -55.47 15.96
CA ALA A 388 6.48 -54.72 17.23
C ALA A 388 6.90 -53.24 17.07
N GLU A 389 7.15 -52.78 15.85
CA GLU A 389 7.61 -51.41 15.60
C GLU A 389 6.43 -50.45 15.36
N PRO A 390 6.37 -49.31 16.08
CA PRO A 390 5.29 -48.35 15.89
C PRO A 390 5.45 -47.60 14.56
N PHE A 391 4.33 -47.30 13.91
CA PHE A 391 4.32 -46.53 12.66
C PHE A 391 4.90 -45.12 12.83
N SER A 392 4.83 -44.54 14.03
CA SER A 392 5.49 -43.27 14.36
C SER A 392 6.98 -43.27 14.05
N ARG A 393 7.66 -44.41 14.15
CA ARG A 393 9.08 -44.51 13.78
C ARG A 393 9.34 -44.18 12.30
N ALA A 394 8.37 -44.45 11.42
CA ALA A 394 8.49 -44.19 9.99
C ALA A 394 8.36 -42.70 9.70
N TYR A 395 7.30 -42.03 10.20
CA TYR A 395 7.02 -40.64 9.86
C TYR A 395 7.79 -39.62 10.72
N LEU A 396 8.17 -39.94 11.97
CA LEU A 396 8.93 -39.01 12.82
C LEU A 396 10.30 -38.66 12.23
N LYS A 397 10.93 -39.58 11.49
CA LYS A 397 12.19 -39.31 10.77
C LYS A 397 12.00 -38.32 9.63
N GLU A 398 10.84 -38.36 8.98
CA GLU A 398 10.53 -37.50 7.84
C GLU A 398 10.09 -36.09 8.28
N LEU A 399 9.82 -35.85 9.57
CA LEU A 399 9.55 -34.51 10.10
C LEU A 399 10.71 -33.55 9.79
N ALA A 400 11.96 -34.04 9.76
CA ALA A 400 13.11 -33.22 9.38
C ALA A 400 13.05 -32.64 7.96
N THR A 401 12.16 -33.15 7.09
CA THR A 401 11.94 -32.57 5.75
C THR A 401 11.05 -31.33 5.79
N VAL A 402 10.34 -31.10 6.90
CA VAL A 402 9.41 -30.00 7.12
C VAL A 402 10.03 -28.88 7.98
N LEU A 403 10.94 -29.24 8.90
CA LEU A 403 11.61 -28.35 9.85
C LEU A 403 12.83 -27.65 9.26
#